data_AF-A0A530WUT4-F1
#
_entry.id   AF-A0A530WUT4-F1
#
_cell.length_a   1.000
_cell.length_b   1.000
_cell.length_c   1.000
_cell.angle_alpha   90.00
_cell.angle_beta   90.00
_cell.angle_gamma   90.00
#
_symmetry.space_group_name_H-M   'P 1'
#
loop_
_entity.id
_entity.type
_entity.pdbx_description
1 polymer ?
#
loop_
_entity_poly.entity_id
_entity_poly.type
_entity_poly.pdbx_seq_one_letter_code
_entity_poly.pdbx_strand_id
1 'polypeptide(L)'
;MADSDNSMTLSSVTLGGGGEQAAKRSARSDEADPALALLGDWLRAQHVSQVLCRLQQRLETRVLGAAYPAPTDAKVGYSIACQAEVEAATVALKIQDRLPRTPAHSLLGVVAKLEIIMGADRDIDDPTDFPWPHIESILHDLKEITGSVPLERPDRSIVQADCRRYQAIAADLIGLEKRTADLHFGQQPAAGIETK
;
A
#
# COMPACT_ATOMS: atom_id res chain seq x y z
N MET A 1 33.35 40.36 48.43
CA MET A 1 33.98 39.48 47.42
C MET A 1 32.85 38.92 46.56
N ALA A 2 32.95 39.17 45.25
CA ALA A 2 32.17 38.63 44.12
C ALA A 2 30.67 38.98 43.99
N ASP A 3 30.38 40.11 43.34
CA ASP A 3 29.34 40.22 42.32
C ASP A 3 29.97 39.76 40.98
N SER A 4 29.31 38.88 40.23
CA SER A 4 29.76 38.46 38.90
C SER A 4 28.66 38.70 37.89
N ASP A 5 28.80 39.80 37.14
CA ASP A 5 28.10 40.05 35.89
C ASP A 5 28.51 39.00 34.86
N ASN A 6 27.55 38.18 34.41
CA ASN A 6 27.72 37.37 33.21
C ASN A 6 26.86 37.96 32.09
N SER A 7 27.44 38.91 31.36
CA SER A 7 26.88 39.48 30.13
C SER A 7 27.21 38.54 28.96
N MET A 8 26.24 37.74 28.53
CA MET A 8 26.36 36.95 27.30
C MET A 8 26.00 37.82 26.09
N THR A 9 27.02 38.24 25.36
CA THR A 9 26.91 38.91 24.07
C THR A 9 26.46 37.89 23.03
N LEU A 10 25.27 38.07 22.45
CA LEU A 10 24.79 37.23 21.34
C LEU A 10 25.49 37.66 20.04
N SER A 11 26.11 36.70 19.36
CA SER A 11 26.63 36.87 18.00
C SER A 11 25.47 36.95 17.01
N SER A 12 25.24 38.12 16.41
CA SER A 12 24.32 38.29 15.28
C SER A 12 24.91 37.63 14.03
N VAL A 13 24.43 36.42 13.72
CA VAL A 13 24.72 35.75 12.46
C VAL A 13 24.06 36.52 11.32
N THR A 14 24.91 36.94 10.39
CA THR A 14 24.64 37.85 9.29
C THR A 14 23.54 37.31 8.35
N LEU A 15 22.49 38.10 8.17
CA LEU A 15 21.57 38.00 7.02
C LEU A 15 22.37 38.18 5.73
N GLY A 16 22.51 37.14 4.93
CA GLY A 16 23.27 37.21 3.68
C GLY A 16 23.13 35.99 2.79
N GLY A 17 21.88 35.58 2.49
CA GLY A 17 21.63 34.44 1.60
C GLY A 17 20.15 34.16 1.27
N GLY A 18 19.25 35.10 1.60
CA GLY A 18 17.80 34.86 1.54
C GLY A 18 17.20 34.81 0.13
N GLY A 19 17.82 35.44 -0.87
CA GLY A 19 17.22 35.59 -2.21
C GLY A 19 17.10 34.27 -2.99
N GLU A 20 18.20 33.51 -3.11
CA GLU A 20 18.21 32.24 -3.87
C GLU A 20 17.52 31.09 -3.13
N GLN A 21 17.57 31.09 -1.80
CA GLN A 21 16.91 30.09 -0.95
C GLN A 21 15.41 30.35 -0.83
N ALA A 22 14.97 31.62 -0.78
CA ALA A 22 13.56 31.98 -0.85
C ALA A 22 12.97 31.70 -2.23
N ALA A 23 13.72 31.97 -3.32
CA ALA A 23 13.30 31.62 -4.68
C ALA A 23 13.20 30.10 -4.88
N LYS A 24 14.15 29.30 -4.36
CA LYS A 24 14.06 27.82 -4.36
C LYS A 24 12.95 27.27 -3.47
N ARG A 25 12.68 27.88 -2.30
CA ARG A 25 11.53 27.54 -1.45
C ARG A 25 10.20 27.84 -2.15
N SER A 26 10.13 28.99 -2.81
CA SER A 26 8.94 29.42 -3.55
C SER A 26 8.68 28.56 -4.79
N ALA A 27 9.73 28.14 -5.51
CA ALA A 27 9.60 27.21 -6.65
C ALA A 27 9.21 25.78 -6.22
N ARG A 28 9.63 25.34 -5.03
CA ARG A 28 9.19 24.07 -4.43
C ARG A 28 7.75 24.11 -3.89
N SER A 29 7.21 25.29 -3.61
CA SER A 29 5.81 25.46 -3.17
C SER A 29 4.79 25.24 -4.29
N ASP A 30 5.22 25.23 -5.56
CA ASP A 30 4.35 25.01 -6.72
C ASP A 30 4.33 23.54 -7.18
N GLU A 31 5.27 22.73 -6.69
CA GLU A 31 5.30 21.29 -6.94
C GLU A 31 4.36 20.58 -5.96
N ALA A 32 3.35 19.88 -6.49
CA ALA A 32 2.36 19.17 -5.69
C ALA A 32 3.03 18.28 -4.62
N ASP A 33 2.50 18.30 -3.40
CA ASP A 33 3.09 17.54 -2.29
C ASP A 33 3.14 16.04 -2.63
N PRO A 34 4.34 15.42 -2.68
CA PRO A 34 4.47 14.04 -3.12
C PRO A 34 3.82 13.05 -2.16
N ALA A 35 3.61 13.42 -0.88
CA ALA A 35 2.85 12.60 0.06
C ALA A 35 1.35 12.53 -0.27
N LEU A 36 0.78 13.60 -0.85
CA LEU A 36 -0.62 13.60 -1.31
C LEU A 36 -0.81 12.68 -2.52
N ALA A 37 0.12 12.74 -3.49
CA ALA A 37 0.11 11.84 -4.63
C ALA A 37 0.24 10.37 -4.18
N LEU A 38 1.15 10.10 -3.23
CA LEU A 38 1.36 8.77 -2.67
C LEU A 38 0.09 8.24 -1.96
N LEU A 39 -0.65 9.09 -1.24
CA LEU A 39 -1.93 8.72 -0.63
C LEU A 39 -2.97 8.34 -1.69
N GLY A 40 -3.07 9.10 -2.78
CA GLY A 40 -3.99 8.78 -3.88
C GLY A 40 -3.69 7.41 -4.51
N ASP A 41 -2.42 7.13 -4.76
CA ASP A 41 -1.97 5.83 -5.26
C ASP A 41 -2.27 4.70 -4.27
N TRP A 42 -2.00 4.94 -2.98
CA TRP A 42 -2.24 3.97 -1.92
C TRP A 42 -3.75 3.66 -1.76
N LEU A 43 -4.61 4.67 -1.72
CA LEU A 43 -6.07 4.51 -1.65
C LEU A 43 -6.62 3.70 -2.83
N ARG A 44 -6.10 3.95 -4.04
CA ARG A 44 -6.46 3.17 -5.24
C ARG A 44 -6.05 1.71 -5.08
N ALA A 45 -4.79 1.46 -4.74
CA ALA A 45 -4.26 0.10 -4.58
C ALA A 45 -5.00 -0.67 -3.48
N GLN A 46 -5.23 -0.03 -2.34
CA GLN A 46 -5.97 -0.60 -1.22
C GLN A 46 -7.42 -0.93 -1.62
N HIS A 47 -8.10 -0.04 -2.35
CA HIS A 47 -9.47 -0.31 -2.79
C HIS A 47 -9.54 -1.49 -3.76
N VAL A 48 -8.60 -1.58 -4.71
CA VAL A 48 -8.54 -2.71 -5.65
C VAL A 48 -8.26 -4.02 -4.92
N SER A 49 -7.33 -4.02 -3.96
CA SER A 49 -7.04 -5.18 -3.11
C SER A 49 -8.29 -5.66 -2.37
N GLN A 50 -9.02 -4.77 -1.71
CA GLN A 50 -10.26 -5.11 -0.99
C GLN A 50 -11.36 -5.67 -1.92
N VAL A 51 -11.48 -5.16 -3.14
CA VAL A 51 -12.43 -5.68 -4.13
C VAL A 51 -12.07 -7.11 -4.54
N LEU A 52 -10.78 -7.38 -4.75
CA LEU A 52 -10.30 -8.70 -5.15
C LEU A 52 -10.35 -9.71 -4.00
N CYS A 53 -10.05 -9.29 -2.76
CA CYS A 53 -10.25 -10.10 -1.56
C CYS A 53 -11.71 -10.57 -1.43
N ARG A 54 -12.68 -9.66 -1.58
CA ARG A 54 -14.12 -10.04 -1.56
C ARG A 54 -14.48 -11.01 -2.70
N LEU A 55 -13.81 -10.91 -3.86
CA LEU A 55 -14.02 -11.86 -4.95
C LEU A 55 -13.42 -13.23 -4.59
N GLN A 56 -12.20 -13.27 -4.05
CA GLN A 56 -11.54 -14.48 -3.56
C GLN A 56 -12.42 -15.18 -2.53
N GLN A 57 -12.90 -14.48 -1.49
CA GLN A 57 -13.74 -15.05 -0.42
C GLN A 57 -15.05 -15.64 -0.95
N ARG A 58 -15.68 -14.96 -1.93
CA ARG A 58 -16.90 -15.47 -2.59
C ARG A 58 -16.64 -16.72 -3.40
N LEU A 59 -15.48 -16.84 -4.05
CA LEU A 59 -15.10 -18.02 -4.81
C LEU A 59 -14.68 -19.16 -3.88
N GLU A 60 -13.98 -18.84 -2.79
CA GLU A 60 -13.65 -19.79 -1.73
C GLU A 60 -14.90 -20.45 -1.18
N THR A 61 -15.91 -19.65 -0.81
CA THR A 61 -17.20 -20.13 -0.32
C THR A 61 -17.87 -21.09 -1.31
N ARG A 62 -17.78 -20.81 -2.62
CA ARG A 62 -18.33 -21.69 -3.67
C ARG A 62 -17.55 -22.99 -3.83
N VAL A 63 -16.23 -22.93 -3.75
CA VAL A 63 -15.36 -24.11 -3.85
C VAL A 63 -15.58 -25.02 -2.64
N LEU A 64 -15.65 -24.46 -1.43
CA LEU A 64 -15.90 -25.20 -0.19
C LEU A 64 -17.33 -25.76 -0.12
N GLY A 65 -18.32 -25.05 -0.68
CA GLY A 65 -19.72 -25.47 -0.71
C GLY A 65 -20.09 -26.45 -1.84
N ALA A 66 -19.18 -26.75 -2.77
CA ALA A 66 -19.46 -27.67 -3.88
C ALA A 66 -19.38 -29.15 -3.44
N ALA A 67 -20.14 -30.03 -4.11
CA ALA A 67 -20.02 -31.47 -3.91
C ALA A 67 -18.59 -31.94 -4.21
N TYR A 68 -18.04 -32.82 -3.37
CA TYR A 68 -16.66 -33.25 -3.49
C TYR A 68 -16.47 -34.28 -4.62
N PRO A 69 -15.47 -34.10 -5.51
CA PRO A 69 -14.57 -32.95 -5.61
C PRO A 69 -15.21 -31.77 -6.36
N ALA A 70 -14.91 -30.55 -5.91
CA ALA A 70 -15.31 -29.34 -6.63
C ALA A 70 -14.79 -29.34 -8.08
N PRO A 71 -15.57 -28.80 -9.04
CA PRO A 71 -15.19 -28.79 -10.45
C PRO A 71 -13.89 -28.01 -10.68
N THR A 72 -13.07 -28.50 -11.61
CA THR A 72 -11.74 -27.93 -11.92
C THR A 72 -11.81 -26.45 -12.25
N ASP A 73 -12.79 -26.01 -13.03
CA ASP A 73 -12.95 -24.60 -13.42
C ASP A 73 -13.20 -23.69 -12.21
N ALA A 74 -13.95 -24.17 -11.20
CA ALA A 74 -14.18 -23.42 -9.97
C ALA A 74 -12.89 -23.27 -9.16
N LYS A 75 -12.07 -24.32 -9.08
CA LYS A 75 -10.76 -24.27 -8.42
C LYS A 75 -9.81 -23.32 -9.14
N VAL A 76 -9.79 -23.35 -10.47
CA VAL A 76 -8.96 -22.45 -11.29
C VAL A 76 -9.39 -21.00 -11.12
N GLY A 77 -10.70 -20.71 -11.18
CA GLY A 77 -11.22 -19.36 -10.94
C GLY A 77 -10.87 -18.85 -9.55
N TYR A 78 -10.96 -19.72 -8.53
CA TYR A 78 -10.53 -19.40 -7.16
C TYR A 78 -9.04 -19.08 -7.07
N SER A 79 -8.16 -19.91 -7.64
CA SER A 79 -6.71 -19.67 -7.66
C SER A 79 -6.33 -18.36 -8.36
N ILE A 80 -6.99 -18.03 -9.48
CA ILE A 80 -6.79 -16.75 -10.17
C ILE A 80 -7.18 -15.57 -9.27
N ALA A 81 -8.30 -15.67 -8.55
CA ALA A 81 -8.72 -14.60 -7.65
C ALA A 81 -7.77 -14.44 -6.45
N CYS A 82 -7.27 -15.54 -5.88
CA CYS A 82 -6.26 -15.53 -4.83
C CYS A 82 -4.96 -14.84 -5.31
N GLN A 83 -4.44 -15.24 -6.47
CA GLN A 83 -3.23 -14.59 -7.00
C GLN A 83 -3.48 -13.11 -7.34
N ALA A 84 -4.63 -12.77 -7.92
CA ALA A 84 -4.95 -11.37 -8.24
C ALA A 84 -5.03 -10.49 -6.99
N GLU A 85 -5.61 -11.00 -5.91
CA GLU A 85 -5.63 -10.33 -4.60
C GLU A 85 -4.21 -10.10 -4.09
N VAL A 86 -3.35 -11.12 -4.09
CA VAL A 86 -1.95 -11.02 -3.64
C VAL A 86 -1.19 -9.95 -4.43
N GLU A 87 -1.33 -9.93 -5.75
CA GLU A 87 -0.67 -8.92 -6.60
C GLU A 87 -1.15 -7.50 -6.26
N ALA A 88 -2.45 -7.30 -6.08
CA ALA A 88 -3.02 -6.01 -5.74
C ALA A 88 -2.62 -5.54 -4.33
N ALA A 89 -2.67 -6.44 -3.33
CA ALA A 89 -2.23 -6.16 -1.97
C ALA A 89 -0.74 -5.79 -1.92
N THR A 90 0.08 -6.50 -2.70
CA THR A 90 1.52 -6.23 -2.82
C THR A 90 1.79 -4.81 -3.34
N VAL A 91 0.97 -4.27 -4.23
CA VAL A 91 1.12 -2.88 -4.68
C VAL A 91 0.87 -1.88 -3.56
N ALA A 92 -0.16 -2.09 -2.73
CA ALA A 92 -0.41 -1.25 -1.56
C ALA A 92 0.77 -1.31 -0.57
N LEU A 93 1.32 -2.49 -0.31
CA LEU A 93 2.51 -2.68 0.54
C LEU A 93 3.75 -1.96 -0.01
N LYS A 94 4.04 -2.11 -1.31
CA LYS A 94 5.15 -1.40 -1.97
C LYS A 94 5.04 0.12 -1.86
N ILE A 95 3.81 0.65 -1.80
CA ILE A 95 3.58 2.08 -1.58
C ILE A 95 3.88 2.46 -0.13
N GLN A 96 3.50 1.63 0.84
CA GLN A 96 3.85 1.83 2.25
C GLN A 96 5.37 1.78 2.48
N ASP A 97 6.11 0.88 1.82
CA ASP A 97 7.57 0.79 1.91
C ASP A 97 8.28 2.08 1.42
N ARG A 98 7.63 2.84 0.54
CA ARG A 98 8.12 4.13 0.04
C ARG A 98 7.78 5.29 0.98
N LEU A 99 6.79 5.12 1.87
CA LEU A 99 6.27 6.17 2.74
C LEU A 99 7.34 6.87 3.59
N PRO A 100 8.27 6.15 4.26
CA PRO A 100 9.28 6.80 5.10
C PRO A 100 10.23 7.70 4.29
N ARG A 101 10.48 7.33 3.02
CA ARG A 101 11.39 8.04 2.11
C ARG A 101 10.70 9.14 1.30
N THR A 102 9.37 9.24 1.40
CA THR A 102 8.58 10.27 0.72
C THR A 102 8.45 11.49 1.65
N PRO A 103 9.09 12.63 1.33
CA PRO A 103 8.98 13.83 2.15
C PRO A 103 7.56 14.40 2.06
N ALA A 104 7.05 14.98 3.14
CA ALA A 104 5.89 15.86 3.07
C ALA A 104 6.40 17.30 2.93
N HIS A 105 5.84 18.06 1.99
CA HIS A 105 6.20 19.47 1.77
C HIS A 105 5.18 20.44 2.40
N SER A 106 4.08 19.90 2.94
CA SER A 106 3.00 20.61 3.60
C SER A 106 2.47 19.83 4.80
N LEU A 107 1.71 20.49 5.69
CA LEU A 107 1.03 19.80 6.78
C LEU A 107 -0.04 18.82 6.26
N LEU A 108 -0.71 19.14 5.15
CA LEU A 108 -1.61 18.20 4.47
C LEU A 108 -0.86 16.96 3.96
N GLY A 109 0.41 17.11 3.53
CA GLY A 109 1.27 15.97 3.23
C GLY A 109 1.57 15.11 4.46
N VAL A 110 1.76 15.72 5.64
CA VAL A 110 1.91 14.97 6.90
C VAL A 110 0.63 14.22 7.24
N VAL A 111 -0.53 14.88 7.14
CA VAL A 111 -1.86 14.24 7.28
C VAL A 111 -1.98 13.06 6.32
N ALA A 112 -1.57 13.21 5.06
CA ALA A 112 -1.62 12.14 4.08
C ALA A 112 -0.77 10.92 4.46
N LYS A 113 0.40 11.14 5.05
CA LYS A 113 1.23 10.01 5.55
C LYS A 113 0.56 9.29 6.72
N LEU A 114 -0.04 10.03 7.64
CA LEU A 114 -0.77 9.46 8.77
C LEU A 114 -2.03 8.69 8.31
N GLU A 115 -2.72 9.17 7.29
CA GLU A 115 -3.85 8.44 6.67
C GLU A 115 -3.42 7.10 6.07
N ILE A 116 -2.27 7.06 5.39
CA ILE A 116 -1.70 5.80 4.90
C ILE A 116 -1.39 4.87 6.08
N ILE A 117 -0.78 5.37 7.15
CA ILE A 117 -0.44 4.57 8.35
C ILE A 117 -1.70 4.00 9.01
N MET A 118 -2.71 4.83 9.26
CA MET A 118 -3.98 4.40 9.87
C MET A 118 -4.80 3.48 8.96
N GLY A 119 -4.66 3.63 7.65
CA GLY A 119 -5.35 2.80 6.68
C GLY A 119 -4.65 1.48 6.35
N ALA A 120 -3.33 1.43 6.50
CA ALA A 120 -2.47 0.30 6.20
C ALA A 120 -2.79 -0.94 7.02
N ASP A 121 -3.18 -0.75 8.28
CA ASP A 121 -3.23 -1.84 9.23
C ASP A 121 -4.55 -1.82 10.04
N ARG A 122 -5.66 -2.09 9.36
CA ARG A 122 -6.95 -2.34 10.04
C ARG A 122 -7.05 -3.78 10.59
N ASP A 123 -5.97 -4.55 10.50
CA ASP A 123 -5.88 -5.95 10.93
C ASP A 123 -5.05 -6.09 12.22
N ILE A 124 -4.69 -4.99 12.89
CA ILE A 124 -4.13 -5.03 14.25
C ILE A 124 -5.17 -5.65 15.16
N ASP A 125 -4.79 -6.73 15.85
CA ASP A 125 -5.65 -7.51 16.72
C ASP A 125 -6.36 -6.65 17.79
N ASP A 126 -5.73 -5.52 18.18
CA ASP A 126 -6.32 -4.49 19.04
C ASP A 126 -5.92 -3.05 18.60
N PRO A 127 -6.79 -2.31 17.87
CA PRO A 127 -6.51 -0.92 17.47
C PRO A 127 -6.50 0.06 18.66
N THR A 128 -6.76 -0.39 19.89
CA THR A 128 -6.63 0.43 21.11
C THR A 128 -5.21 0.39 21.70
N ASP A 129 -4.34 -0.49 21.22
CA ASP A 129 -2.97 -0.59 21.70
C ASP A 129 -2.12 0.63 21.31
N PHE A 130 -1.13 0.92 22.15
CA PHE A 130 -0.11 1.91 21.83
C PHE A 130 0.62 1.51 20.52
N PRO A 131 0.80 2.41 19.54
CA PRO A 131 0.61 3.86 19.59
C PRO A 131 -0.70 4.38 18.95
N TRP A 132 -1.63 3.52 18.52
CA TRP A 132 -2.70 3.87 17.58
C TRP A 132 -3.66 4.97 18.07
N PRO A 133 -4.14 4.97 19.33
CA PRO A 133 -4.99 6.06 19.83
C PRO A 133 -4.27 7.42 19.82
N HIS A 134 -2.94 7.42 20.03
CA HIS A 134 -2.16 8.66 20.02
C HIS A 134 -1.99 9.19 18.60
N ILE A 135 -1.75 8.30 17.64
CA ILE A 135 -1.65 8.67 16.22
C ILE A 135 -3.01 9.17 15.71
N GLU A 136 -4.12 8.52 16.09
CA GLU A 136 -5.47 8.96 15.75
C GLU A 136 -5.79 10.34 16.31
N SER A 137 -5.45 10.60 17.58
CA SER A 137 -5.60 11.93 18.21
C SER A 137 -4.79 12.99 17.45
N ILE A 138 -3.52 12.73 17.15
CA ILE A 138 -2.66 13.67 16.40
C ILE A 138 -3.23 13.94 15.00
N LEU A 139 -3.71 12.90 14.31
CA LEU A 139 -4.32 13.02 12.99
C LEU A 139 -5.60 13.86 13.05
N HIS A 140 -6.42 13.68 14.08
CA HIS A 140 -7.63 14.47 14.29
C HIS A 140 -7.29 15.96 14.46
N ASP A 141 -6.38 16.28 15.38
CA ASP A 141 -5.96 17.67 15.64
C ASP A 141 -5.36 18.33 14.38
N LEU A 142 -4.53 17.59 13.62
CA LEU A 142 -3.96 18.11 12.38
C LEU A 142 -5.01 18.41 11.32
N LYS A 143 -6.07 17.60 11.22
CA LYS A 143 -7.19 17.85 10.29
C LYS A 143 -7.99 19.09 10.68
N GLU A 144 -8.20 19.32 11.97
CA GLU A 144 -8.88 20.54 12.45
C GLU A 144 -8.05 21.80 12.13
N ILE A 145 -6.72 21.72 12.24
CA ILE A 145 -5.83 22.86 11.98
C ILE A 145 -5.66 23.14 10.48
N THR A 146 -5.57 22.09 9.65
CA THR A 146 -5.07 22.19 8.28
C THR A 146 -6.10 21.86 7.20
N GLY A 147 -7.28 21.39 7.61
CA GLY A 147 -8.28 20.79 6.75
C GLY A 147 -8.04 19.31 6.52
N SER A 148 -8.96 18.66 5.80
CA SER A 148 -8.85 17.26 5.41
C SER A 148 -8.30 17.10 4.00
N VAL A 149 -7.54 16.03 3.79
CA VAL A 149 -7.19 15.60 2.43
C VAL A 149 -8.43 14.91 1.84
N PRO A 150 -8.81 15.19 0.58
CA PRO A 150 -9.91 14.47 -0.06
C PRO A 150 -9.61 12.96 -0.11
N LEU A 151 -10.29 12.18 0.71
CA LEU A 151 -10.23 10.71 0.70
C LEU A 151 -11.22 10.13 -0.32
N GLU A 152 -11.31 10.75 -1.49
CA GLU A 152 -12.33 10.39 -2.47
C GLU A 152 -12.20 8.93 -2.89
N ARG A 153 -13.35 8.28 -3.01
CA ARG A 153 -13.39 6.91 -3.49
C ARG A 153 -12.84 6.88 -4.93
N PRO A 154 -11.88 5.99 -5.24
CA PRO A 154 -11.36 5.88 -6.59
C PRO A 154 -12.49 5.63 -7.60
N ASP A 155 -12.39 6.23 -8.78
CA ASP A 155 -13.36 6.04 -9.86
C ASP A 155 -13.57 4.54 -10.13
N ARG A 156 -14.83 4.12 -10.09
CA ARG A 156 -15.26 2.74 -10.30
C ARG A 156 -14.74 2.16 -11.62
N SER A 157 -14.69 2.95 -12.67
CA SER A 157 -14.20 2.53 -13.99
C SER A 157 -12.71 2.15 -13.93
N ILE A 158 -11.91 2.95 -13.24
CA ILE A 158 -10.48 2.69 -13.06
C ILE A 158 -10.26 1.46 -12.17
N VAL A 159 -11.00 1.37 -11.07
CA VAL A 159 -10.94 0.20 -10.16
C VAL A 159 -11.28 -1.09 -10.92
N GLN A 160 -12.29 -1.08 -11.79
CA GLN A 160 -12.64 -2.23 -12.61
C GLN A 160 -11.54 -2.58 -13.62
N ALA A 161 -10.93 -1.57 -14.24
CA ALA A 161 -9.81 -1.77 -15.16
C ALA A 161 -8.61 -2.41 -14.44
N ASP A 162 -8.26 -1.90 -13.26
CA ASP A 162 -7.17 -2.46 -12.44
C ASP A 162 -7.48 -3.89 -11.98
N CYS A 163 -8.72 -4.16 -11.54
CA CYS A 163 -9.12 -5.53 -11.19
C CYS A 163 -8.95 -6.50 -12.37
N ARG A 164 -9.39 -6.11 -13.57
CA ARG A 164 -9.21 -6.93 -14.78
C ARG A 164 -7.74 -7.13 -15.10
N ARG A 165 -6.90 -6.10 -14.91
CA ARG A 165 -5.46 -6.19 -15.11
C ARG A 165 -4.83 -7.23 -14.19
N TYR A 166 -5.13 -7.19 -12.89
CA TYR A 166 -4.59 -8.16 -11.94
C TYR A 166 -5.12 -9.58 -12.19
N GLN A 167 -6.39 -9.72 -12.58
CA GLN A 167 -6.94 -11.02 -12.97
C GLN A 167 -6.26 -11.60 -14.20
N ALA A 168 -5.91 -10.78 -15.20
CA ALA A 168 -5.18 -11.23 -16.38
C ALA A 168 -3.76 -11.69 -16.02
N ILE A 169 -3.03 -10.87 -15.23
CA ILE A 169 -1.69 -11.23 -14.72
C ILE A 169 -1.74 -12.56 -13.94
N ALA A 170 -2.73 -12.70 -13.05
CA ALA A 170 -2.92 -13.92 -12.27
C ALA A 170 -3.23 -15.14 -13.16
N ALA A 171 -4.10 -14.98 -14.17
CA ALA A 171 -4.42 -16.06 -15.11
C ALA A 171 -3.18 -16.54 -15.88
N ASP A 172 -2.32 -15.61 -16.32
CA ASP A 172 -1.08 -15.92 -17.02
C ASP A 172 -0.10 -16.67 -16.10
N LEU A 173 0.05 -16.25 -14.84
CA LEU A 173 0.89 -16.91 -13.84
C LEU A 173 0.43 -18.34 -13.55
N ILE A 174 -0.86 -18.53 -13.24
CA ILE A 174 -1.44 -19.86 -13.01
C ILE A 174 -1.33 -20.75 -14.25
N GLY A 175 -1.49 -20.18 -15.45
CA GLY A 175 -1.30 -20.90 -16.70
C GLY A 175 0.16 -21.31 -16.94
N LEU A 176 1.13 -20.51 -16.49
CA LEU A 176 2.55 -20.86 -16.55
C LEU A 176 2.88 -21.99 -15.57
N GLU A 177 2.43 -21.91 -14.33
CA GLU A 177 2.66 -22.94 -13.30
C GLU A 177 2.15 -24.31 -13.74
N LYS A 178 0.93 -24.37 -14.32
CA LYS A 178 0.38 -25.61 -14.87
C LYS A 178 1.27 -26.22 -15.95
N ARG A 179 1.73 -25.40 -16.90
CA ARG A 179 2.63 -25.86 -17.97
C ARG A 179 3.95 -26.39 -17.42
N THR A 180 4.50 -25.75 -16.38
CA THR A 180 5.73 -26.25 -15.74
C THR A 180 5.50 -27.55 -14.98
N ALA A 181 4.36 -27.72 -14.33
CA ALA A 181 3.99 -28.97 -13.66
C ALA A 181 3.84 -30.12 -14.68
N ASP A 182 3.16 -29.89 -15.80
CA ASP A 182 2.95 -30.89 -16.86
C ASP A 182 4.29 -31.35 -17.47
N LEU A 183 5.25 -30.43 -17.67
CA LEU A 183 6.61 -30.76 -18.13
C LEU A 183 7.37 -31.63 -17.12
N HIS A 184 7.24 -31.35 -15.81
CA HIS A 184 7.90 -32.13 -14.76
C HIS A 184 7.28 -33.54 -14.59
N PHE A 185 5.97 -33.69 -14.81
CA PHE A 185 5.31 -35.01 -14.81
C PHE A 185 5.65 -35.86 -16.05
N GLY A 186 5.91 -35.23 -17.20
CA GLY A 186 6.33 -35.92 -18.43
C GLY A 186 7.75 -36.49 -18.41
N GLN A 187 8.54 -36.18 -17.38
CA GLN A 187 9.96 -36.55 -17.26
C GLN A 187 10.25 -37.68 -16.24
N GLN A 188 9.24 -38.33 -15.64
CA GLN A 188 9.49 -39.52 -14.81
C GLN A 188 9.97 -40.70 -15.67
N PRO A 189 11.18 -41.26 -15.43
CA PRO A 189 11.65 -42.42 -16.17
C PRO A 189 10.88 -43.65 -15.72
N ALA A 190 10.33 -44.39 -16.69
CA ALA A 190 9.80 -45.73 -16.51
C ALA A 190 10.95 -46.65 -16.06
N ALA A 191 11.16 -46.75 -14.74
CA ALA A 191 12.01 -47.78 -14.16
C ALA A 191 11.27 -49.11 -14.32
N GLY A 192 11.65 -49.82 -15.38
CA GLY A 192 11.17 -51.15 -15.72
C GLY A 192 11.38 -52.11 -14.56
N ILE A 193 10.34 -52.90 -14.35
CA ILE A 193 10.31 -54.08 -13.50
C ILE A 193 11.23 -55.12 -14.17
N GLU A 194 12.42 -55.37 -13.64
CA GLU A 194 13.15 -56.61 -13.94
C GLU A 194 13.09 -57.53 -12.71
N THR A 195 12.20 -58.52 -12.83
CA THR A 195 12.17 -59.75 -12.05
C THR A 195 13.47 -60.53 -12.23
N LYS A 196 14.10 -60.90 -11.12
CA LYS A 196 14.83 -62.17 -11.00
C LYS A 196 14.79 -62.69 -9.57
#